data_AF-A0A7S2HYQ9-F1
#
_entry.id   AF-A0A7S2HYQ9-F1
#
_cell.length_a   1.000
_cell.length_b   1.000
_cell.length_c   1.000
_cell.angle_alpha   90.00
_cell.angle_beta   90.00
_cell.angle_gamma   90.00
#
_symmetry.space_group_name_H-M   'P 1'
#
loop_
_entity.id
_entity.type
_entity.pdbx_description
1 polymer ?
#
loop_
_entity_poly.entity_id
_entity_poly.type
_entity_poly.pdbx_seq_one_letter_code
_entity_poly.pdbx_strand_id
1 'polypeptide(L)'
;SVEPIRRVLTHPCAIPGVSDAGAHSGVFNDANGPTHLLTHWVRDRTRGPKLPIELVVTKQTSEIARLFGLTDRGELRAGLRADINVIDMKHLEIHKPFVAADLPT
;
A
#
# COMPACT_ATOMS: atom_id res chain seq x y z
N SER A 1 -10.94 -11.83 -12.99
CA SER A 1 -9.64 -12.42 -12.59
C SER A 1 -8.70 -11.28 -12.26
N VAL A 2 -7.99 -11.29 -11.12
CA VAL A 2 -7.05 -10.21 -10.73
C VAL A 2 -5.60 -10.50 -11.13
N GLU A 3 -5.35 -11.55 -11.92
CA GLU A 3 -4.01 -11.94 -12.34
C GLU A 3 -3.23 -10.87 -13.13
N PRO A 4 -3.86 -10.06 -14.01
CA PRO A 4 -3.15 -8.95 -14.66
C PRO A 4 -2.54 -7.96 -13.65
N ILE A 5 -3.23 -7.71 -12.53
CA ILE A 5 -2.74 -6.83 -11.46
C ILE A 5 -1.50 -7.44 -10.82
N ARG A 6 -1.50 -8.76 -10.57
CA ARG A 6 -0.31 -9.44 -10.03
C ARG A 6 0.90 -9.25 -10.94
N ARG A 7 0.72 -9.40 -12.25
CA ARG A 7 1.77 -9.24 -13.25
C ARG A 7 2.37 -7.82 -13.19
N VAL A 8 1.52 -6.80 -13.09
CA VAL A 8 1.95 -5.41 -12.92
C VAL A 8 2.69 -5.25 -11.59
N LEU A 9 2.13 -5.72 -10.47
CA LEU A 9 2.74 -5.63 -9.14
C LEU A 9 4.10 -6.32 -9.05
N THR A 10 4.39 -7.30 -9.90
CA THR A 10 5.71 -7.98 -9.95
C THR A 10 6.67 -7.39 -10.97
N HIS A 11 6.24 -6.41 -11.77
CA HIS A 11 7.09 -5.80 -12.78
C HIS A 11 8.13 -4.87 -12.10
N PRO A 12 9.42 -4.92 -12.49
CA PRO A 12 10.48 -4.13 -11.83
C PRO A 12 10.27 -2.61 -11.93
N CYS A 13 9.68 -2.14 -13.04
CA CYS A 13 9.41 -0.72 -13.24
C CYS A 13 8.02 -0.26 -12.75
N ALA A 14 7.25 -1.15 -12.11
CA ALA A 14 5.92 -0.82 -11.62
C ALA A 14 5.98 -0.53 -10.11
N ILE A 15 5.58 0.68 -9.75
CA ILE A 15 5.50 1.14 -8.36
C ILE A 15 4.02 1.47 -8.09
N PRO A 16 3.40 0.89 -7.04
CA PRO A 16 2.05 1.27 -6.64
C PRO A 16 1.98 2.79 -6.39
N GLY A 17 1.04 3.47 -7.04
CA GLY A 17 0.92 4.92 -6.98
C GLY A 17 0.45 5.46 -5.63
N VAL A 18 0.63 6.77 -5.43
CA VAL A 18 0.07 7.52 -4.30
C VAL A 18 -1.46 7.38 -4.36
N SER A 19 -2.07 7.01 -3.23
CA SER A 19 -3.52 6.88 -3.13
C SER A 19 -4.18 8.23 -3.39
N ASP A 20 -5.08 8.31 -4.37
CA ASP A 20 -5.86 9.52 -4.70
C ASP A 20 -7.02 9.77 -3.71
N ALA A 21 -6.90 9.20 -2.51
CA ALA A 21 -7.96 9.12 -1.52
C ALA A 21 -8.48 10.48 -1.03
N GLY A 22 -7.61 11.50 -1.02
CA GLY A 22 -7.90 12.81 -0.44
C GLY A 22 -8.43 13.86 -1.43
N ALA A 23 -8.32 13.64 -2.75
CA ALA A 23 -8.80 14.59 -3.75
C ALA A 23 -10.27 14.36 -4.15
N HIS A 24 -10.75 13.14 -3.97
CA HIS A 24 -12.07 12.70 -4.43
C HIS A 24 -12.91 12.12 -3.28
N SER A 25 -12.98 12.81 -2.13
CA SER A 25 -13.67 12.31 -0.92
C SER A 25 -15.16 11.96 -1.11
N GLY A 26 -15.80 12.41 -2.19
CA GLY A 26 -17.18 12.07 -2.57
C GLY A 26 -17.34 10.95 -3.60
N VAL A 27 -16.24 10.36 -4.11
CA VAL A 27 -16.22 9.32 -5.16
C VAL A 27 -15.31 8.17 -4.71
N PHE A 28 -15.37 7.02 -5.39
CA PHE A 28 -14.47 5.89 -5.15
C PHE A 28 -13.01 6.36 -4.98
N ASN A 29 -12.43 6.03 -3.84
CA ASN A 29 -11.11 6.46 -3.46
C ASN A 29 -10.26 5.22 -3.14
N ASP A 30 -9.00 5.20 -3.58
CA ASP A 30 -8.10 4.05 -3.37
C ASP A 30 -7.44 4.11 -1.98
N ALA A 31 -8.13 4.62 -0.95
CA ALA A 31 -7.58 4.81 0.40
C ALA A 31 -7.07 3.52 1.02
N ASN A 32 -7.71 2.41 0.68
CA ASN A 32 -7.37 1.10 1.20
C ASN A 32 -6.22 0.42 0.46
N GLY A 33 -5.66 1.03 -0.61
CA GLY A 33 -4.65 0.43 -1.48
C GLY A 33 -3.46 -0.21 -0.73
N PRO A 34 -2.75 0.54 0.15
CA PRO A 34 -1.65 0.00 0.94
C PRO A 34 -2.04 -1.22 1.79
N THR A 35 -3.17 -1.13 2.48
CA THR A 35 -3.72 -2.20 3.31
C THR A 35 -4.19 -3.38 2.47
N HIS A 36 -4.69 -3.15 1.25
CA HIS A 36 -5.14 -4.21 0.34
C HIS A 36 -3.95 -4.99 -0.23
N LEU A 37 -2.82 -4.33 -0.47
CA LEU A 37 -1.58 -5.01 -0.83
C LEU A 37 -1.13 -5.97 0.28
N LEU A 38 -1.23 -5.58 1.55
CA LEU A 38 -0.84 -6.44 2.68
C LEU A 38 -1.88 -7.53 2.97
N THR A 39 -3.16 -7.21 3.00
CA THR A 39 -4.22 -8.17 3.33
C THR A 39 -4.42 -9.16 2.17
N HIS A 40 -4.86 -8.71 1.01
CA HIS A 40 -5.15 -9.61 -0.11
C HIS A 40 -3.89 -10.24 -0.70
N TRP A 41 -2.91 -9.44 -1.15
CA TRP A 41 -1.80 -9.97 -1.95
C TRP A 41 -0.77 -10.76 -1.14
N VAL A 42 -0.57 -10.44 0.14
CA VAL A 42 0.36 -11.16 1.02
C VAL A 42 -0.36 -12.23 1.86
N ARG A 43 -1.50 -11.91 2.50
CA ARG A 43 -2.08 -12.76 3.55
C ARG A 43 -3.27 -13.63 3.09
N ASP A 44 -4.25 -13.07 2.40
CA ASP A 44 -5.61 -13.65 2.32
C ASP A 44 -5.94 -14.27 0.96
N ARG A 45 -5.17 -13.97 -0.08
CA ARG A 45 -5.42 -14.53 -1.42
C ARG A 45 -5.45 -16.05 -1.40
N THR A 46 -6.57 -16.61 -1.84
CA THR A 46 -6.78 -18.06 -2.00
C THR A 46 -6.65 -18.54 -3.45
N ARG A 47 -6.82 -17.65 -4.43
CA ARG A 47 -6.77 -17.97 -5.87
C ARG A 47 -5.49 -17.46 -6.51
N GLY A 48 -4.54 -18.37 -6.74
CA GLY A 48 -3.22 -18.07 -7.31
C GLY A 48 -2.18 -17.68 -6.26
N PRO A 49 -0.93 -17.40 -6.68
CA PRO A 49 0.16 -17.18 -5.74
C PRO A 49 0.03 -15.85 -5.01
N LYS A 50 0.43 -15.86 -3.73
CA LYS A 50 0.65 -14.67 -2.91
C LYS A 50 1.97 -13.99 -3.28
N LEU A 51 2.14 -12.75 -2.86
CA LEU A 51 3.39 -12.00 -2.98
C LEU A 51 4.19 -12.09 -1.66
N PRO A 52 5.53 -12.12 -1.71
CA PRO A 52 6.36 -11.96 -0.52
C PRO A 52 6.09 -10.61 0.15
N ILE A 53 6.09 -10.59 1.48
CA ILE A 53 5.84 -9.36 2.25
C ILE A 53 6.93 -8.31 1.99
N GLU A 54 8.18 -8.74 1.83
CA GLU A 54 9.34 -7.90 1.59
C GLU A 54 9.22 -7.15 0.26
N LEU A 55 8.70 -7.82 -0.77
CA LEU A 55 8.42 -7.21 -2.07
C LEU A 55 7.37 -6.12 -1.93
N VAL A 56 6.27 -6.42 -1.23
CA VAL A 56 5.14 -5.51 -1.05
C VAL A 56 5.51 -4.32 -0.16
N VAL A 57 6.34 -4.51 0.87
CA VAL A 57 6.87 -3.44 1.72
C VAL A 57 7.86 -2.57 0.92
N THR A 58 8.78 -3.17 0.17
CA THR A 58 9.76 -2.45 -0.67
C THR A 58 9.07 -1.54 -1.67
N LYS A 59 8.00 -2.04 -2.30
CA LYS A 59 7.16 -1.29 -3.25
C LYS A 59 6.43 -0.09 -2.64
N GLN A 60 6.17 -0.13 -1.34
CA GLN A 60 5.47 0.93 -0.61
C GLN A 60 6.40 1.84 0.19
N THR A 61 7.72 1.57 0.18
CA THR A 61 8.70 2.28 1.01
C THR A 61 9.88 2.73 0.16
N SER A 62 10.93 1.92 0.06
CA SER A 62 12.20 2.33 -0.55
C SER A 62 12.10 2.60 -2.06
N GLU A 63 11.26 1.87 -2.81
CA GLU A 63 11.06 2.15 -4.25
C GLU A 63 10.39 3.52 -4.48
N ILE A 64 9.37 3.85 -3.68
CA ILE A 64 8.70 5.15 -3.74
C ILE A 64 9.66 6.25 -3.31
N ALA A 65 10.40 6.06 -2.21
CA ALA A 65 11.38 7.03 -1.74
C ALA A 65 12.43 7.34 -2.84
N ARG A 66 12.96 6.31 -3.50
CA ARG A 66 13.88 6.47 -4.63
C ARG A 66 13.24 7.18 -5.82
N LEU A 67 12.00 6.83 -6.17
CA LEU A 67 11.27 7.46 -7.28
C LEU A 67 11.11 8.97 -7.08
N PHE A 68 10.80 9.40 -5.85
CA PHE A 68 10.60 10.82 -5.51
C PHE A 68 11.89 11.53 -5.06
N GLY A 69 13.05 10.87 -5.09
CA GLY A 69 14.32 11.47 -4.68
C GLY A 69 14.45 11.71 -3.17
N LEU A 70 13.66 11.02 -2.34
CA LEU A 70 13.74 11.07 -0.88
C LEU A 70 14.91 10.20 -0.40
N THR A 71 16.01 10.85 -0.02
CA THR A 71 17.26 10.16 0.35
C THR A 71 17.36 9.83 1.84
N ASP A 72 16.48 10.39 2.67
CA ASP A 72 16.49 10.26 4.13
C ASP A 72 15.34 9.38 4.68
N ARG A 73 14.61 8.65 3.83
CA ARG A 73 13.40 7.87 4.17
C ARG A 73 13.31 6.55 3.40
N GLY A 74 12.32 5.72 3.76
CA GLY A 74 11.92 4.52 3.00
C GLY A 74 12.65 3.23 3.39
N GLU A 75 13.62 3.29 4.31
CA GLU A 75 14.35 2.12 4.82
C GLU A 75 14.52 2.21 6.33
N LEU A 76 14.56 1.07 7.01
CA LEU A 76 14.90 1.00 8.44
C LEU A 76 16.42 0.92 8.59
N ARG A 77 17.07 2.09 8.61
CA ARG A 77 18.54 2.22 8.78
C ARG A 77 18.86 3.40 9.69
N ALA A 78 19.86 3.23 10.55
CA ALA A 78 20.35 4.31 11.41
C ALA A 78 20.76 5.54 10.56
N GLY A 79 20.40 6.73 11.04
CA GLY A 79 20.63 8.00 10.35
C GLY A 79 19.52 8.43 9.37
N LEU A 80 18.56 7.57 9.07
CA LEU A 80 17.34 7.95 8.33
C LEU A 80 16.24 8.44 9.28
N ARG A 81 15.22 9.11 8.74
CA ARG A 81 14.05 9.50 9.51
C ARG A 81 13.27 8.28 9.98
N ALA A 82 12.74 8.37 11.20
CA ALA A 82 12.01 7.29 11.85
C ALA A 82 10.54 7.22 11.40
N ASP A 83 10.30 7.10 10.10
CA ASP A 83 8.96 6.84 9.54
C ASP A 83 8.68 5.33 9.61
N ILE A 84 8.03 4.88 10.69
CA ILE A 84 7.90 3.45 11.01
C ILE A 84 6.43 3.08 11.23
N ASN A 85 5.98 2.02 10.55
CA ASN A 85 4.70 1.38 10.81
C ASN A 85 4.92 0.04 11.55
N VAL A 86 4.21 -0.15 12.67
CA VAL A 86 4.12 -1.45 13.35
C VAL A 86 2.74 -2.03 13.04
N ILE A 87 2.72 -3.18 12.36
CA ILE A 87 1.50 -3.75 11.80
C ILE A 87 1.26 -5.14 12.39
N ASP A 88 0.12 -5.33 13.04
CA ASP A 88 -0.37 -6.66 13.39
C ASP A 88 -1.00 -7.31 12.15
N MET A 89 -0.19 -8.11 11.46
CA MET A 89 -0.63 -8.80 10.24
C MET A 89 -1.78 -9.77 10.46
N LYS A 90 -2.03 -10.27 11.69
CA LYS A 90 -3.15 -11.18 11.93
C LYS A 90 -4.47 -10.44 12.00
N HIS A 91 -4.48 -9.25 12.57
CA HIS A 91 -5.69 -8.46 12.83
C HIS A 91 -5.88 -7.28 11.87
N LEU A 92 -5.00 -7.10 10.87
CA LEU A 92 -5.15 -6.08 9.83
C LEU A 92 -6.39 -6.35 8.97
N GLU A 93 -7.34 -5.42 8.91
CA GLU A 93 -8.60 -5.60 8.17
C GLU A 93 -9.00 -4.34 7.37
N ILE A 94 -9.65 -4.55 6.23
CA ILE A 94 -10.30 -3.49 5.46
C ILE A 94 -11.80 -3.60 5.70
N HIS A 95 -12.39 -2.60 6.35
CA HIS A 95 -13.82 -2.58 6.60
C HIS A 95 -14.59 -2.12 5.36
N LYS A 96 -15.90 -2.44 5.34
CA LYS A 96 -16.79 -1.97 4.27
C LYS A 96 -16.85 -0.43 4.29
N PRO A 97 -16.73 0.24 3.13
CA PRO A 97 -16.86 1.68 3.06
C PRO A 97 -18.29 2.10 3.44
N PHE A 98 -18.42 3.25 4.09
CA PHE A 98 -19.68 3.90 4.41
C PHE A 98 -19.56 5.41 4.18
N VAL A 99 -20.69 6.07 3.94
CA VAL A 99 -20.74 7.52 3.75
C VAL A 99 -20.82 8.20 5.11
N ALA A 100 -19.93 9.15 5.37
CA ALA A 100 -19.91 9.99 6.56
C ALA A 100 -20.08 11.47 6.19
N ALA A 101 -20.67 12.26 7.08
CA ALA A 101 -20.81 13.71 6.95
C ALA A 101 -19.87 14.41 7.95
N ASP A 102 -18.56 14.34 7.69
CA ASP A 102 -17.47 14.72 8.60
C ASP A 102 -16.47 15.72 8.02
N LEU A 103 -16.82 16.36 6.89
CA LEU A 103 -16.04 17.46 6.32
C LEU A 103 -16.21 18.76 7.13
N PRO A 104 -15.18 19.62 7.22
CA PRO A 104 -15.27 20.91 7.90
C PRO A 104 -16.40 21.78 7.30
N THR A 105 -17.16 22.44 8.18
CA THR A 105 -18.18 23.44 7.82
C THR A 105 -17.57 24.81 7.53
#